data_AF-A0A367PVF3-F1
#
_entry.id   AF-A0A367PVF3-F1
#
_cell.length_a   1.000
_cell.length_b   1.000
_cell.length_c   1.000
_cell.angle_alpha   90.00
_cell.angle_beta   90.00
_cell.angle_gamma   90.00
#
_symmetry.space_group_name_H-M   'P 1'
#
loop_
_entity.id
_entity.type
_entity.pdbx_description
1 polymer ?
#
loop_
_entity_poly.entity_id
_entity_poly.type
_entity_poly.pdbx_seq_one_letter_code
_entity_poly.pdbx_strand_id
1 'polypeptide(L)'
;MKTHHYRDFKYDWGYSCRVCQTWQHQSKLASIQQSHTAKMILDSMGHNEIYYCDGTLEEFIETAEALDMDYDYQKTDDGYDFQAWHIENQETFARIKL
;
A
#
# COMPACT_ATOMS: atom_id res chain seq x y z
N MET A 1 9.48 10.07 9.34
CA MET A 1 8.62 9.66 10.49
C MET A 1 7.51 8.83 9.87
N LYS A 2 7.37 7.56 10.26
CA LYS A 2 6.40 6.64 9.63
C LYS A 2 4.97 7.05 10.02
N THR A 3 4.08 7.16 9.04
CA THR A 3 2.65 7.39 9.27
C THR A 3 2.03 6.15 9.89
N HIS A 4 1.23 6.31 10.95
CA HIS A 4 0.51 5.20 11.56
C HIS A 4 -0.93 5.17 11.04
N HIS A 5 -1.31 4.08 10.38
CA HIS A 5 -2.61 3.91 9.74
C HIS A 5 -3.59 3.19 10.68
N TYR A 6 -4.73 3.82 10.96
CA TYR A 6 -5.74 3.30 11.89
C TYR A 6 -6.96 2.77 11.14
N ARG A 7 -7.30 1.50 11.38
CA ARG A 7 -8.47 0.84 10.81
C ARG A 7 -9.73 1.18 11.62
N ASP A 8 -10.63 1.94 11.03
CA ASP A 8 -11.97 2.20 11.59
C ASP A 8 -12.96 1.19 10.98
N PHE A 9 -13.25 0.13 11.73
CA PHE A 9 -14.23 -0.90 11.35
C PHE A 9 -15.65 -0.33 11.43
N LYS A 10 -16.28 -0.12 10.28
CA LYS A 10 -17.69 0.34 10.23
C LYS A 10 -18.68 -0.80 10.04
N TYR A 11 -18.26 -1.89 9.39
CA TYR A 11 -19.11 -3.05 9.07
C TYR A 11 -18.29 -4.35 9.05
N ASP A 12 -18.95 -5.50 9.14
CA ASP A 12 -18.30 -6.83 9.13
C ASP A 12 -17.58 -7.16 7.81
N TRP A 13 -17.74 -6.35 6.76
CA TRP A 13 -17.24 -6.61 5.41
C TRP A 13 -16.24 -5.56 4.91
N GLY A 14 -15.78 -4.65 5.78
CA GLY A 14 -14.75 -3.67 5.41
C GLY A 14 -14.45 -2.63 6.48
N TYR A 15 -13.42 -1.83 6.23
CA TYR A 15 -12.99 -0.73 7.10
C TYR A 15 -12.53 0.46 6.28
N SER A 16 -12.45 1.63 6.91
CA SER A 16 -11.79 2.80 6.35
C SER A 16 -10.54 3.14 7.14
N CYS A 17 -9.48 3.59 6.48
CA CYS A 17 -8.34 4.16 7.19
C CYS A 17 -8.65 5.61 7.59
N ARG A 18 -8.44 5.98 8.85
CA ARG A 18 -8.70 7.38 9.31
C ARG A 18 -7.80 8.41 8.65
N VAL A 19 -6.60 7.99 8.27
CA VAL A 19 -5.57 8.85 7.66
C VAL A 19 -5.81 8.96 6.16
N CYS A 20 -5.91 7.84 5.47
CA CYS A 20 -6.04 7.81 4.01
C CYS A 20 -7.46 8.07 3.53
N GLN A 21 -8.46 7.85 4.40
CA GLN A 21 -9.89 7.89 4.08
C GLN A 21 -10.33 6.92 2.96
N THR A 22 -9.46 5.99 2.58
CA THR A 22 -9.72 4.92 1.60
C THR A 22 -10.52 3.79 2.24
N TRP A 23 -11.48 3.26 1.49
CA TRP A 23 -12.34 2.16 1.94
C TRP A 23 -11.79 0.81 1.47
N GLN A 24 -11.65 -0.13 2.40
CA GLN A 24 -11.11 -1.46 2.16
C GLN A 24 -12.23 -2.50 2.17
N HIS A 25 -12.45 -3.17 1.04
CA HIS A 25 -13.44 -4.24 0.90
C HIS A 25 -12.83 -5.61 1.20
N GLN A 26 -13.27 -6.27 2.28
CA GLN A 26 -12.78 -7.63 2.60
C GLN A 26 -13.11 -8.67 1.51
N SER A 27 -14.20 -8.47 0.77
CA SER A 27 -14.61 -9.39 -0.31
C SER A 27 -13.73 -9.34 -1.56
N LYS A 28 -12.86 -8.33 -1.71
CA LYS A 28 -11.99 -8.16 -2.89
C LYS A 28 -10.54 -8.53 -2.64
N LEU A 29 -10.16 -8.94 -1.42
CA LEU A 29 -8.78 -9.19 -1.02
C LEU A 29 -8.03 -10.13 -2.00
N ALA A 30 -8.63 -11.27 -2.34
CA ALA A 30 -8.00 -12.24 -3.25
C ALA A 30 -7.73 -11.69 -4.66
N SER A 31 -8.60 -10.80 -5.16
CA SER A 31 -8.41 -10.13 -6.45
C SER A 31 -7.30 -9.08 -6.37
N ILE A 32 -7.22 -8.34 -5.27
CA ILE A 32 -6.22 -7.29 -5.06
C ILE A 32 -4.83 -7.92 -4.90
N GLN A 33 -4.72 -9.03 -4.17
CA GLN A 33 -3.46 -9.76 -4.00
C GLN A 33 -2.88 -10.32 -5.32
N GLN A 34 -3.69 -10.42 -6.38
CA GLN A 34 -3.29 -10.89 -7.71
C GLN A 34 -3.16 -9.75 -8.73
N SER A 35 -3.31 -8.50 -8.29
CA SER A 35 -3.26 -7.33 -9.18
C SER A 35 -1.84 -7.04 -9.68
N HIS A 36 -1.76 -6.18 -10.70
CA HIS A 36 -0.48 -5.62 -11.13
C HIS A 36 0.21 -4.86 -9.99
N THR A 37 -0.52 -4.09 -9.19
CA THR A 37 0.04 -3.32 -8.07
C THR A 37 0.64 -4.24 -7.01
N ALA A 38 0.01 -5.39 -6.72
CA ALA A 38 0.56 -6.39 -5.80
C ALA A 38 1.89 -6.94 -6.30
N LYS A 39 1.95 -7.30 -7.58
CA LYS A 39 3.19 -7.72 -8.21
C LYS A 39 4.28 -6.65 -8.11
N MET A 40 3.95 -5.38 -8.35
CA MET A 40 4.93 -4.29 -8.26
C MET A 40 5.48 -4.08 -6.84
N ILE A 41 4.62 -4.15 -5.82
CA ILE A 41 5.08 -4.09 -4.43
C ILE A 41 6.03 -5.26 -4.16
N LEU A 42 5.61 -6.49 -4.42
CA LEU A 42 6.39 -7.68 -4.11
C LEU A 42 7.71 -7.76 -4.90
N ASP A 43 7.70 -7.42 -6.19
CA ASP A 43 8.91 -7.44 -7.03
C ASP A 43 9.91 -6.33 -6.68
N SER A 44 9.45 -5.22 -6.07
CA SER A 44 10.34 -4.14 -5.63
C SER A 44 10.88 -4.31 -4.21
N MET A 45 10.36 -5.29 -3.45
CA MET A 45 10.79 -5.53 -2.07
C MET A 45 12.27 -5.91 -1.99
N GLY A 46 13.02 -5.19 -1.14
CA GLY A 46 14.42 -5.50 -0.88
C GLY A 46 15.38 -5.03 -1.99
N HIS A 47 14.86 -4.39 -3.03
CA HIS A 47 15.65 -3.66 -4.01
C HIS A 47 15.92 -2.23 -3.51
N ASN A 48 17.12 -1.72 -3.78
CA ASN A 48 17.48 -0.34 -3.42
C ASN A 48 16.98 0.71 -4.44
N GLU A 49 16.41 0.26 -5.54
CA GLU A 49 15.94 1.08 -6.66
C GLU A 49 14.51 1.57 -6.46
N ILE A 50 14.15 2.67 -7.11
CA ILE A 50 12.77 3.18 -7.16
C ILE A 50 12.12 2.65 -8.43
N TYR A 51 10.97 2.00 -8.28
CA TYR A 51 10.18 1.47 -9.39
C TYR A 51 9.14 2.50 -9.81
N TYR A 52 8.86 2.61 -11.10
CA TYR A 52 7.82 3.51 -11.62
C TYR A 52 6.60 2.68 -12.02
N CYS A 53 5.41 3.13 -11.61
CA CYS A 53 4.14 2.47 -11.94
C CYS A 53 3.08 3.54 -12.23
N ASP A 54 2.20 3.29 -13.18
CA ASP A 54 1.07 4.15 -13.57
C ASP A 54 -0.21 3.91 -12.75
N GLY A 55 -0.11 3.14 -11.66
CA GLY A 55 -1.21 2.89 -10.74
C GLY A 55 -1.48 4.09 -9.81
N THR A 56 -2.70 4.18 -9.30
CA THR A 56 -3.10 5.26 -8.39
C THR A 56 -2.66 5.00 -6.96
N LEU A 57 -2.50 6.06 -6.17
CA LEU A 57 -2.22 5.94 -4.73
C LEU A 57 -3.25 5.06 -4.00
N GLU A 58 -4.52 5.17 -4.37
CA GLU A 58 -5.62 4.42 -3.75
C GLU A 58 -5.47 2.91 -4.01
N GLU A 59 -5.14 2.51 -5.23
CA GLU A 59 -4.84 1.11 -5.56
C GLU A 59 -3.64 0.57 -4.77
N PHE A 60 -2.57 1.36 -4.62
CA PHE A 60 -1.38 0.94 -3.86
C PHE A 60 -1.64 0.82 -2.36
N ILE A 61 -2.47 1.70 -1.78
CA ILE A 61 -2.93 1.60 -0.39
C ILE A 61 -3.77 0.34 -0.19
N GLU A 62 -4.76 0.09 -1.05
CA GLU A 62 -5.58 -1.13 -1.00
C GLU A 62 -4.71 -2.39 -1.12
N THR A 63 -3.69 -2.33 -1.96
CA THR A 63 -2.76 -3.44 -2.18
C THR A 63 -1.90 -3.73 -0.97
N ALA A 64 -1.28 -2.71 -0.35
CA ALA A 64 -0.46 -2.91 0.84
C ALA A 64 -1.29 -3.47 2.01
N GLU A 65 -2.50 -2.97 2.20
CA GLU A 65 -3.45 -3.51 3.19
C GLU A 65 -3.82 -4.96 2.88
N ALA A 66 -4.09 -5.30 1.61
CA ALA A 66 -4.41 -6.67 1.21
C ALA A 66 -3.23 -7.64 1.35
N LEU A 67 -1.99 -7.15 1.27
CA LEU A 67 -0.76 -7.92 1.49
C LEU A 67 -0.32 -7.97 2.96
N ASP A 68 -1.11 -7.39 3.88
CA ASP A 68 -0.78 -7.27 5.30
C ASP A 68 0.57 -6.56 5.54
N MET A 69 0.77 -5.46 4.83
CA MET A 69 1.97 -4.63 4.88
C MET A 69 1.66 -3.26 5.48
N ASP A 70 2.63 -2.72 6.20
CA ASP A 70 2.64 -1.29 6.53
C ASP A 70 3.08 -0.50 5.30
N TYR A 71 2.64 0.76 5.23
CA TYR A 71 2.99 1.65 4.14
C TYR A 71 3.08 3.11 4.60
N ASP A 72 3.69 3.94 3.76
CA ASP A 72 3.69 5.39 3.86
C ASP A 72 3.72 5.98 2.45
N TYR A 73 3.35 7.25 2.32
CA TYR A 73 3.44 7.95 1.05
C TYR A 73 3.64 9.45 1.24
N GLN A 74 4.27 10.05 0.25
CA GLN A 74 4.48 11.49 0.18
C GLN A 74 4.00 12.03 -1.17
N LYS A 75 3.23 13.11 -1.14
CA LYS A 75 2.84 13.83 -2.35
C LYS A 75 4.05 14.58 -2.92
N THR A 76 4.29 14.42 -4.22
CA THR A 76 5.34 15.10 -4.98
C THR A 76 4.72 15.96 -6.09
N ASP A 77 5.55 16.73 -6.81
CA ASP A 77 5.09 17.56 -7.93
C ASP A 77 4.57 16.73 -9.11
N ASP A 78 5.08 15.51 -9.25
CA ASP A 78 4.80 14.59 -10.35
C ASP A 78 3.87 13.43 -9.98
N GLY A 79 3.41 13.34 -8.72
CA GLY A 79 2.51 12.29 -8.27
C GLY A 79 2.71 11.94 -6.80
N TYR A 80 3.04 10.68 -6.52
CA TYR A 80 3.32 10.20 -5.15
C TYR A 80 4.53 9.28 -5.09
N ASP A 81 5.36 9.49 -4.07
CA ASP A 81 6.34 8.49 -3.64
C ASP A 81 5.65 7.58 -2.62
N PHE A 82 5.55 6.29 -2.93
CA PHE A 82 4.93 5.25 -2.11
C PHE A 82 5.97 4.26 -1.57
N GLN A 83 5.84 3.88 -0.31
CA GLN A 83 6.73 2.92 0.34
C GLN A 83 5.93 1.91 1.13
N ALA A 84 6.26 0.61 1.00
CA ALA A 84 5.64 -0.47 1.78
C ALA A 84 6.69 -1.40 2.40
N TRP A 85 6.36 -2.03 3.54
CA TRP A 85 7.23 -2.99 4.23
C TRP A 85 6.44 -3.99 5.08
N HIS A 86 7.05 -5.15 5.35
CA HIS A 86 6.51 -6.07 6.34
C HIS A 86 6.78 -5.57 7.76
N ILE A 87 5.77 -5.64 8.63
CA ILE A 87 5.89 -5.25 10.04
C ILE A 87 7.04 -6.02 10.73
N GLU A 88 7.21 -7.28 10.37
CA GLU A 88 8.23 -8.19 10.91
C GLU A 88 9.64 -7.90 10.38
N ASN A 89 9.77 -7.27 9.20
CA ASN A 89 11.04 -6.97 8.56
C ASN A 89 11.08 -5.52 8.06
N GLN A 90 11.40 -4.62 9.00
CA GLN A 90 11.49 -3.18 8.73
C GLN A 90 12.78 -2.75 8.02
N GLU A 91 13.63 -3.68 7.58
CA GLU A 91 14.85 -3.34 6.83
C GLU A 91 14.63 -3.45 5.31
N THR A 92 13.63 -4.23 4.89
CA THR A 92 13.25 -4.39 3.48
C THR A 92 12.06 -3.52 3.14
N PHE A 93 12.18 -2.73 2.08
CA PHE A 93 11.15 -1.83 1.62
C PHE A 93 10.92 -2.00 0.12
N ALA A 94 9.67 -1.83 -0.30
CA ALA A 94 9.28 -1.53 -1.66
C ALA A 94 9.25 0.00 -1.81
N ARG A 95 9.88 0.55 -2.86
CA ARG A 95 9.87 1.99 -3.15
C ARG A 95 9.35 2.21 -4.55
N ILE A 96 8.22 2.89 -4.66
CA ILE A 96 7.46 3.00 -5.90
C ILE A 96 7.06 4.45 -6.11
N LYS A 97 7.22 4.93 -7.34
CA LYS A 97 6.81 6.23 -7.80
C LYS A 97 5.56 6.09 -8.67
N LEU A 98 4.50 6.78 -8.27
CA LEU A 98 3.15 6.79 -8.84
C LEU A 98 2.87 8.11 -9.56
#